data_AF-A0A834HL74-F1
#
_entry.id   AF-A0A834HL74-F1
#
_cell.length_a   1.000
_cell.length_b   1.000
_cell.length_c   1.000
_cell.angle_alpha   90.00
_cell.angle_beta   90.00
_cell.angle_gamma   90.00
#
_symmetry.space_group_name_H-M   'P 1'
#
loop_
_entity.id
_entity.type
_entity.pdbx_description
1 polymer ?
#
loop_
_entity_poly.entity_id
_entity_poly.type
_entity_poly.pdbx_seq_one_letter_code
_entity_poly.pdbx_strand_id
1 'polypeptide(L)'
;MAGRPPPRHNWVQAEEMLLISVLKSMVESRLWTTGSGHFRPGYVRYLKRFVDSDFSDAGIEEWHIEAKIKKWRRTCFIIVNLLDRLGFEWVAEENVWAAFVQVYKQAREARDVQFLLFDDWRICFIPPPEEPEE
;
A
#
# COMPACT_ATOMS: atom_id res chain seq x y z
N MET A 1 -20.76 7.03 23.84
CA MET A 1 -19.47 7.75 23.94
C MET A 1 -18.77 7.65 22.60
N ALA A 2 -18.82 8.68 21.75
CA ALA A 2 -18.03 8.69 20.53
C ALA A 2 -16.57 8.95 20.93
N GLY A 3 -15.73 7.92 20.89
CA GLY A 3 -14.31 8.04 21.22
C GLY A 3 -13.63 9.07 20.33
N ARG A 4 -12.73 9.88 20.91
CA ARG A 4 -11.87 10.79 20.15
C ARG A 4 -11.19 9.98 19.03
N PRO A 5 -11.21 10.43 17.77
CA PRO A 5 -10.50 9.74 16.71
C PRO A 5 -9.03 9.63 17.11
N PRO A 6 -8.43 8.45 16.96
CA PRO A 6 -7.10 8.22 17.50
C PRO A 6 -6.07 9.08 16.73
N PRO A 7 -4.97 9.48 17.39
CA PRO A 7 -4.05 10.50 16.90
C PRO A 7 -3.40 10.07 15.58
N ARG A 8 -3.44 10.90 14.54
CA ARG A 8 -2.90 10.53 13.22
C ARG A 8 -1.37 10.43 13.29
N HIS A 9 -0.80 9.26 12.95
CA HIS A 9 0.64 9.12 12.72
C HIS A 9 1.06 9.78 11.40
N ASN A 10 2.14 10.55 11.45
CA ASN A 10 2.75 11.15 10.27
C ASN A 10 3.87 10.23 9.76
N TRP A 11 3.54 9.41 8.76
CA TRP A 11 4.46 8.41 8.20
C TRP A 11 5.67 9.08 7.55
N VAL A 12 6.88 8.68 7.96
CA VAL A 12 8.12 9.06 7.26
C VAL A 12 8.52 7.99 6.24
N GLN A 13 9.35 8.37 5.27
CA GLN A 13 9.74 7.49 4.17
C GLN A 13 10.37 6.18 4.66
N ALA A 14 11.23 6.21 5.68
CA ALA A 14 11.86 5.00 6.22
C ALA A 14 10.83 4.00 6.79
N GLU A 15 9.80 4.48 7.48
CA GLU A 15 8.72 3.65 8.00
C GLU A 15 7.88 3.04 6.87
N GLU A 16 7.61 3.82 5.82
CA GLU A 16 6.91 3.34 4.63
C GLU A 16 7.70 2.26 3.90
N MET A 17 9.02 2.45 3.74
CA MET A 17 9.92 1.47 3.12
C MET A 17 10.00 0.16 3.91
N LEU A 18 10.00 0.23 5.25
CA LEU A 18 9.94 -0.97 6.08
C LEU A 18 8.61 -1.71 5.87
N LEU A 19 7.48 -1.00 5.98
CA LEU A 19 6.17 -1.64 5.82
C LEU A 19 6.03 -2.38 4.49
N ILE A 20 6.42 -1.72 3.39
CA ILE A 20 6.27 -2.30 2.07
C ILE A 20 7.25 -3.47 1.85
N SER A 21 8.49 -3.38 2.33
CA SER A 21 9.45 -4.48 2.20
C SER A 21 9.00 -5.74 2.94
N VAL A 22 8.45 -5.59 4.16
CA VAL A 22 7.91 -6.72 4.92
C VAL A 22 6.68 -7.31 4.23
N LEU A 23 5.76 -6.47 3.73
CA LEU A 23 4.60 -6.91 2.95
C LEU A 23 5.00 -7.69 1.69
N LYS A 24 6.06 -7.29 0.99
CA LYS A 24 6.58 -8.03 -0.17
C LYS A 24 7.09 -9.41 0.23
N SER A 25 7.91 -9.50 1.28
CA SER A 25 8.41 -10.81 1.73
C SER A 25 7.28 -11.76 2.17
N MET A 26 6.18 -11.21 2.72
CA MET A 26 4.98 -11.98 3.03
C MET A 26 4.32 -12.58 1.79
N VAL A 27 4.25 -11.82 0.70
CA VAL A 27 3.71 -12.30 -0.58
C VAL A 27 4.65 -13.32 -1.21
N GLU A 28 5.94 -13.04 -1.25
CA GLU A 28 6.98 -13.92 -1.82
C GLU A 28 7.04 -15.27 -1.10
N SER A 29 6.97 -15.27 0.23
CA SER A 29 6.99 -16.51 1.03
C SER A 29 5.72 -17.34 0.90
N ARG A 30 4.60 -16.77 0.44
CA ARG A 30 3.26 -17.39 0.38
C ARG A 30 2.72 -17.93 1.72
N LEU A 31 3.46 -17.80 2.82
CA LEU A 31 3.05 -18.25 4.16
C LEU A 31 2.01 -17.32 4.77
N TRP A 32 2.07 -16.04 4.42
CA TRP A 32 1.21 -14.99 4.95
C TRP A 32 0.07 -14.59 4.01
N THR A 33 -0.05 -15.26 2.87
CA THR A 33 -1.13 -15.06 1.90
C THR A 33 -2.00 -16.32 1.77
N THR A 34 -3.24 -16.13 1.36
CA THR A 34 -4.16 -17.19 0.94
C THR A 34 -3.89 -17.57 -0.52
N GLY A 35 -4.47 -18.69 -1.00
CA GLY A 35 -4.40 -19.06 -2.42
C GLY A 35 -4.90 -17.96 -3.36
N SER A 36 -5.88 -17.16 -2.90
CA SER A 36 -6.41 -15.97 -3.57
C SER A 36 -5.55 -14.70 -3.44
N GLY A 37 -4.35 -14.79 -2.87
CA GLY A 37 -3.43 -13.66 -2.74
C GLY A 37 -3.78 -12.63 -1.64
N HIS A 38 -4.75 -12.91 -0.77
CA HIS A 38 -5.08 -12.02 0.36
C HIS A 38 -4.21 -12.31 1.58
N PHE A 39 -3.81 -11.26 2.32
CA PHE A 39 -3.10 -11.43 3.58
C PHE A 39 -3.95 -12.15 4.63
N ARG A 40 -3.33 -13.10 5.33
CA ARG A 40 -3.95 -13.87 6.42
C ARG A 40 -4.25 -12.99 7.64
N PRO A 41 -5.27 -13.31 8.44
CA PRO A 41 -5.53 -12.62 9.70
C PRO A 41 -4.27 -12.60 10.58
N GLY A 42 -4.00 -11.45 11.22
CA GLY A 42 -2.83 -11.26 12.08
C GLY A 42 -1.57 -10.73 11.37
N TYR A 43 -1.58 -10.56 10.04
CA TYR A 43 -0.44 -9.98 9.32
C TYR A 43 -0.07 -8.57 9.82
N VAL A 44 -1.05 -7.76 10.23
CA VAL A 44 -0.82 -6.42 10.82
C VAL A 44 -0.03 -6.52 12.12
N ARG A 45 -0.37 -7.48 12.99
CA ARG A 45 0.38 -7.74 14.22
C ARG A 45 1.79 -8.23 13.93
N TYR A 46 1.98 -9.02 12.88
CA TYR A 46 3.31 -9.43 12.46
C TYR A 46 4.13 -8.23 11.98
N LEU A 47 3.56 -7.38 11.11
CA LEU A 47 4.19 -6.12 10.68
C LEU A 47 4.57 -5.22 11.86
N LYS A 48 3.68 -5.10 12.84
CA LYS A 48 3.92 -4.32 14.05
C LYS A 48 5.20 -4.74 14.78
N ARG A 49 5.55 -6.02 14.79
CA ARG A 49 6.81 -6.49 15.42
C ARG A 49 8.06 -5.95 14.75
N PHE A 50 8.04 -5.76 13.42
CA PHE A 50 9.16 -5.16 12.69
C PHE A 50 9.22 -3.65 12.95
N VAL A 51 8.06 -3.00 12.94
CA VAL A 51 7.98 -1.58 13.28
C VAL A 51 8.49 -1.31 14.70
N ASP A 52 8.14 -2.16 15.66
CA ASP A 52 8.61 -2.01 17.05
C ASP A 52 10.10 -2.31 17.23
N SER A 53 10.66 -3.15 16.36
CA SER A 53 12.11 -3.43 16.33
C SER A 53 12.90 -2.22 15.83
N ASP A 54 12.44 -1.61 14.73
CA ASP A 54 13.24 -0.62 14.00
C ASP A 54 12.84 0.83 14.35
N PHE A 55 11.64 1.02 14.86
CA PHE A 55 11.01 2.31 15.16
C PHE A 55 10.25 2.29 16.49
N SER A 56 10.85 1.72 17.54
CA SER A 56 10.24 1.59 18.88
C SER A 56 9.69 2.91 19.45
N ASP A 57 10.36 4.03 19.13
CA ASP A 57 10.05 5.34 19.69
C ASP A 57 9.00 6.11 18.87
N ALA A 58 8.57 5.58 17.72
CA ALA A 58 7.66 6.26 16.80
C ALA A 58 6.19 6.24 17.27
N GLY A 59 5.83 5.45 18.29
CA GLY A 59 4.46 5.37 18.81
C GLY A 59 3.44 4.84 17.79
N ILE A 60 3.92 4.08 16.80
CA ILE A 60 3.06 3.45 15.79
C ILE A 60 2.31 2.30 16.45
N GLU A 61 1.04 2.13 16.07
CA GLU A 61 0.11 1.15 16.63
C GLU A 61 -0.47 0.29 15.50
N GLU A 62 -1.03 -0.88 15.81
CA GLU A 62 -1.62 -1.78 14.79
C GLU A 62 -2.67 -1.05 13.92
N TRP A 63 -3.50 -0.21 14.53
CA TRP A 63 -4.53 0.55 13.82
C TRP A 63 -3.95 1.61 12.87
N HIS A 64 -2.78 2.19 13.19
CA HIS A 64 -2.06 3.12 12.31
C HIS A 64 -1.61 2.39 11.04
N ILE A 65 -1.02 1.20 11.22
CA ILE A 65 -0.54 0.34 10.13
C ILE A 65 -1.71 -0.08 9.24
N GLU A 66 -2.82 -0.51 9.84
CA GLU A 66 -4.03 -0.89 9.10
C GLU A 66 -4.58 0.27 8.28
N ALA A 67 -4.69 1.46 8.86
CA ALA A 67 -5.15 2.65 8.15
C ALA A 67 -4.23 3.01 6.96
N LYS A 68 -2.91 2.87 7.14
CA LYS A 68 -1.91 3.13 6.09
C LYS A 68 -2.05 2.16 4.93
N ILE A 69 -2.09 0.86 5.21
CA ILE A 69 -2.23 -0.20 4.20
C ILE A 69 -3.56 -0.05 3.46
N LYS A 70 -4.65 0.29 4.15
CA LYS A 70 -5.95 0.56 3.52
C LYS A 70 -5.87 1.75 2.57
N LYS A 71 -5.15 2.82 2.92
CA LYS A 71 -4.90 3.96 2.03
C LYS A 71 -4.09 3.53 0.80
N TRP A 72 -2.99 2.80 0.98
CA TRP A 72 -2.16 2.31 -0.12
C TRP A 72 -2.94 1.40 -1.07
N ARG A 73 -3.63 0.39 -0.55
CA ARG A 73 -4.46 -0.52 -1.36
C ARG A 73 -5.49 0.22 -2.18
N ARG A 74 -6.25 1.14 -1.56
CA ARG A 74 -7.26 1.95 -2.28
C ARG A 74 -6.62 2.79 -3.40
N THR A 75 -5.48 3.40 -3.11
CA THR A 75 -4.75 4.24 -4.08
C THR A 75 -4.23 3.38 -5.24
N CYS A 76 -3.65 2.22 -4.95
CA CYS A 76 -3.18 1.26 -5.94
C CYS A 76 -4.31 0.85 -6.90
N PHE A 77 -5.48 0.44 -6.37
CA PHE A 77 -6.63 0.09 -7.20
C PHE A 77 -7.12 1.25 -8.07
N ILE A 78 -7.13 2.48 -7.57
CA ILE A 78 -7.53 3.65 -8.37
C ILE A 78 -6.56 3.84 -9.55
N ILE A 79 -5.26 3.72 -9.30
CA ILE A 79 -4.23 3.89 -10.34
C ILE A 79 -4.34 2.77 -11.38
N VAL A 80 -4.41 1.51 -10.97
CA VAL A 80 -4.52 0.36 -11.88
C VAL A 80 -5.76 0.46 -12.76
N ASN A 81 -6.94 0.69 -12.17
CA ASN A 81 -8.19 0.85 -12.94
C ASN A 81 -8.11 2.00 -13.95
N LEU A 82 -7.36 3.05 -13.65
CA LEU A 82 -7.19 4.17 -14.56
C LEU A 82 -6.26 3.81 -15.71
N LEU A 83 -5.14 3.14 -15.42
CA LEU A 83 -4.21 2.67 -16.45
C LEU A 83 -4.91 1.73 -17.44
N ASP A 84 -5.70 0.79 -16.92
CA ASP A 84 -6.49 -0.14 -17.72
C ASP A 84 -7.48 0.60 -18.64
N ARG A 85 -8.13 1.66 -18.14
CA ARG A 85 -9.10 2.46 -18.91
C ARG A 85 -8.47 3.33 -19.98
N LEU A 86 -7.27 3.85 -19.72
CA LEU A 86 -6.60 4.75 -20.65
C LEU A 86 -5.73 4.01 -21.67
N GLY A 87 -5.52 2.70 -21.50
CA GLY A 87 -4.73 1.88 -22.42
C GLY A 87 -3.25 2.25 -22.45
N PHE A 88 -2.76 2.91 -21.39
CA PHE A 88 -1.36 3.30 -21.26
C PHE A 88 -0.65 2.38 -20.26
N GLU A 89 0.56 1.97 -20.63
CA GLU A 89 1.54 1.50 -19.65
C GLU A 89 1.98 2.69 -18.79
N TRP A 90 2.23 2.46 -17.50
CA TRP A 90 2.65 3.49 -16.53
C TRP A 90 4.01 4.07 -16.93
N VAL A 91 4.00 5.03 -17.85
CA VAL A 91 5.15 5.87 -18.21
C VAL A 91 4.87 7.23 -17.60
N ALA A 92 5.70 7.61 -16.64
CA ALA A 92 5.60 8.80 -15.81
C ALA A 92 5.80 10.11 -16.60
N GLU A 93 4.94 10.40 -17.58
CA GLU A 93 4.90 11.72 -18.17
C GLU A 93 4.11 12.68 -17.26
N GLU A 94 4.69 13.85 -17.01
CA GLU A 94 4.16 14.88 -16.11
C GLU A 94 2.75 15.37 -16.51
N ASN A 95 2.44 15.32 -17.81
CA ASN A 95 1.12 15.61 -18.38
C ASN A 95 0.03 14.61 -17.92
N VAL A 96 0.33 13.31 -17.86
CA VAL A 96 -0.58 12.25 -17.40
C VAL A 96 -0.82 12.40 -15.91
N TRP A 97 0.22 12.75 -15.14
CA TRP A 97 0.08 13.05 -13.71
C TRP A 97 -0.77 14.30 -13.44
N ALA A 98 -0.55 15.37 -14.22
CA ALA A 98 -1.35 16.59 -14.10
C ALA A 98 -2.84 16.32 -14.39
N ALA A 99 -3.14 15.54 -15.43
CA ALA A 99 -4.50 15.08 -15.72
C ALA A 99 -5.07 14.19 -14.59
N PHE A 100 -4.24 13.32 -14.03
CA PHE A 100 -4.60 12.45 -12.91
C PHE A 100 -5.00 13.22 -11.65
N VAL A 101 -4.21 14.23 -11.25
CA VAL A 101 -4.50 15.08 -10.09
C VAL A 101 -5.77 15.93 -10.30
N GLN A 102 -6.11 16.27 -11.55
CA GLN A 102 -7.35 16.97 -11.86
C GLN A 102 -8.60 16.11 -11.63
N VAL A 103 -8.57 14.83 -12.03
CA VAL A 103 -9.68 13.89 -11.83
C VAL A 103 -9.73 13.39 -10.39
N TYR A 104 -8.56 13.12 -9.79
CA TYR A 104 -8.41 12.59 -8.45
C TYR A 104 -7.60 13.56 -7.59
N LYS A 105 -8.26 14.60 -7.06
CA LYS A 105 -7.62 15.63 -6.21
C LYS A 105 -6.84 15.05 -5.02
N GLN A 106 -7.23 13.87 -4.53
CA GLN A 106 -6.55 13.15 -3.45
C GLN A 106 -5.18 12.58 -3.84
N ALA A 107 -4.92 12.42 -5.14
CA ALA A 107 -3.63 11.98 -5.65
C ALA A 107 -2.56 13.08 -5.66
N ARG A 108 -2.93 14.35 -5.43
CA ARG A 108 -1.95 15.45 -5.39
C ARG A 108 -0.87 15.22 -4.33
N GLU A 109 -1.22 14.58 -3.22
CA GLU A 109 -0.31 14.26 -2.10
C GLU A 109 0.61 13.06 -2.40
N ALA A 110 0.42 12.37 -3.53
CA ALA A 110 1.09 11.11 -3.83
C ALA A 110 2.38 11.25 -4.69
N ARG A 111 2.71 12.46 -5.15
CA ARG A 111 3.71 12.66 -6.22
C ARG A 111 5.15 12.31 -5.83
N ASP A 112 5.59 12.61 -4.61
CA ASP A 112 7.04 12.61 -4.34
C ASP A 112 7.56 11.38 -3.57
N VAL A 113 6.69 10.61 -2.90
CA VAL A 113 7.10 9.39 -2.15
C VAL A 113 6.34 8.15 -2.59
N GLN A 114 5.08 8.31 -3.04
CA GLN A 114 4.24 7.17 -3.41
C GLN A 114 4.53 6.61 -4.82
N PHE A 115 5.26 7.36 -5.66
CA PHE A 115 5.75 6.88 -6.95
C PHE A 115 6.76 5.73 -6.82
N LEU A 116 7.63 5.77 -5.80
CA LEU A 116 8.65 4.72 -5.59
C LEU A 116 8.03 3.39 -5.17
N LEU A 117 6.87 3.43 -4.51
CA LEU A 117 6.24 2.25 -3.93
C LEU A 117 5.16 1.63 -4.82
N PHE A 118 4.82 2.25 -5.95
CA PHE A 118 3.67 1.81 -6.75
C PHE A 118 3.84 0.39 -7.29
N ASP A 119 5.01 0.05 -7.84
CA ASP A 119 5.28 -1.30 -8.31
C ASP A 119 5.21 -2.34 -7.19
N ASP A 120 5.71 -1.97 -6.01
CA ASP A 120 5.63 -2.81 -4.82
C ASP A 120 4.19 -2.96 -4.32
N TRP A 121 3.37 -1.90 -4.40
CA TRP A 121 1.95 -1.99 -4.10
C TRP A 121 1.20 -2.90 -5.05
N ARG A 122 1.59 -2.94 -6.33
CA ARG A 122 1.00 -3.87 -7.29
C ARG A 122 1.30 -5.30 -6.88
N ILE A 123 2.55 -5.61 -6.56
CA ILE A 123 2.97 -6.92 -6.05
C ILE A 123 2.17 -7.30 -4.79
N CYS A 124 1.99 -6.35 -3.86
CA CYS A 124 1.35 -6.63 -2.58
C CYS A 124 -0.19 -6.68 -2.61
N PHE A 125 -0.85 -5.96 -3.51
CA PHE A 125 -2.30 -5.74 -3.44
C PHE A 125 -3.08 -6.19 -4.67
N ILE A 126 -2.40 -6.41 -5.80
CA ILE A 126 -3.01 -6.94 -7.00
C ILE A 126 -2.60 -8.41 -7.09
N PRO A 127 -3.48 -9.35 -6.69
CA PRO A 127 -3.17 -10.75 -6.84
C PRO A 127 -2.91 -11.06 -8.32
N PRO A 128 -1.97 -11.96 -8.64
CA PRO A 128 -1.82 -12.44 -10.00
C PRO A 128 -3.15 -13.06 -10.44
N PRO A 129 -3.53 -12.94 -11.73
CA PRO A 129 -4.70 -13.63 -12.24
C PRO A 129 -4.57 -15.12 -11.88
N GLU A 130 -5.63 -15.71 -11.33
CA GLU A 130 -5.70 -17.16 -11.10
C GLU A 130 -5.48 -17.80 -12.48
N GLU A 131 -4.32 -18.43 -12.69
CA GLU A 131 -4.11 -19.25 -13.87
C GLU A 131 -5.18 -20.35 -13.81
N PRO A 132 -5.99 -20.53 -14.86
CA PRO A 132 -6.99 -21.59 -14.85
C PRO A 132 -6.27 -22.92 -14.64
N GLU A 133 -6.70 -23.67 -13.61
CA GLU A 133 -6.28 -25.07 -13.43
C GLU A 133 -6.61 -25.82 -14.73
N GLU A 134 -5.56 -26.29 -15.43
CA GLU A 134 -5.66 -27.10 -16.66
C GLU A 134 -6.43 -28.41 -16.45
#